data_AF-A0AAU2FWQ1-F1
#
_entry.id   AF-A0AAU2FWQ1-F1
#
_cell.length_a   1.000
_cell.length_b   1.000
_cell.length_c   1.000
_cell.angle_alpha   90.00
_cell.angle_beta   90.00
_cell.angle_gamma   90.00
#
_symmetry.space_group_name_H-M   'P 1'
#
loop_
_entity.id
_entity.type
_entity.pdbx_description
1 polymer ?
#
loop_
_entity_poly.entity_id
_entity_poly.type
_entity_poly.pdbx_seq_one_letter_code
_entity_poly.pdbx_strand_id
1 'polypeptide(L)'
;MKELAVGGVPVTVTCRVLKLARQPYYRWLDNPVADAVLEEAYRANVLYRGEAGGPQDPEKVSARWRTARNRLHLPENFRLHDWRASKITNDLDNHENPVEVSANARHHSPGYTMARYGRRRAEGAKKLAASSAARIGLSSLV
;
A
#
# COMPACT_ATOMS: atom_id res chain seq x y z
N MET A 1 -22.05 -29.00 -1.22
CA MET A 1 -22.39 -27.75 -1.93
C MET A 1 -21.68 -26.61 -1.18
N LYS A 2 -20.50 -26.15 -1.64
CA LYS A 2 -19.83 -24.98 -1.01
C LYS A 2 -20.29 -23.74 -1.76
N GLU A 3 -21.37 -23.13 -1.26
CA GLU A 3 -21.81 -21.79 -1.67
C GLU A 3 -20.84 -20.73 -1.13
N LEU A 4 -20.81 -19.55 -1.76
CA LEU A 4 -20.10 -18.40 -1.20
C LEU A 4 -20.87 -17.91 0.03
N ALA A 5 -20.28 -18.16 1.20
CA ALA A 5 -20.77 -17.64 2.47
C ALA A 5 -20.93 -16.11 2.35
N VAL A 6 -22.12 -15.63 2.71
CA VAL A 6 -22.64 -14.24 2.75
C VAL A 6 -23.74 -13.94 1.70
N GLY A 7 -23.77 -14.56 0.51
CA GLY A 7 -24.69 -14.11 -0.56
C GLY A 7 -25.63 -15.13 -1.22
N GLY A 8 -25.52 -16.42 -0.93
CA GLY A 8 -26.37 -17.46 -1.57
C GLY A 8 -26.19 -17.57 -3.09
N VAL A 9 -25.09 -17.04 -3.64
CA VAL A 9 -24.84 -17.04 -5.09
C VAL A 9 -24.19 -18.37 -5.50
N PRO A 10 -24.76 -19.11 -6.47
CA PRO A 10 -24.15 -20.34 -6.94
C PRO A 10 -22.76 -20.11 -7.53
N VAL A 11 -21.80 -20.98 -7.18
CA VAL A 11 -20.42 -20.95 -7.70
C VAL A 11 -20.36 -20.97 -9.23
N THR A 12 -21.35 -21.60 -9.89
CA THR A 12 -21.46 -21.58 -11.36
C THR A 12 -21.65 -20.18 -11.91
N VAL A 13 -22.43 -19.34 -11.23
CA VAL A 13 -22.69 -17.95 -11.64
C VAL A 13 -21.43 -17.12 -11.45
N THR A 14 -20.75 -17.23 -10.30
CA THR A 14 -19.54 -16.45 -10.04
C THR A 14 -18.37 -16.85 -10.93
N CYS A 15 -18.12 -18.16 -11.12
CA CYS A 15 -17.10 -18.63 -12.05
C CYS A 15 -17.36 -18.14 -13.49
N ARG A 16 -18.63 -18.07 -13.93
CA ARG A 16 -18.98 -17.56 -15.26
C ARG A 16 -18.74 -16.05 -15.39
N VAL A 17 -19.16 -15.26 -14.40
CA VAL A 17 -18.96 -13.80 -14.36
C VAL A 17 -17.47 -13.45 -14.33
N LEU A 18 -16.69 -14.17 -13.52
CA LEU A 18 -15.25 -13.98 -13.39
C LEU A 18 -14.43 -14.68 -14.48
N LYS A 19 -15.09 -15.41 -15.39
CA LYS A 19 -14.45 -16.21 -16.46
C LYS A 19 -13.38 -17.19 -15.94
N LEU A 20 -13.64 -17.80 -14.78
CA LEU A 20 -12.78 -18.79 -14.15
C LEU A 20 -13.33 -20.20 -14.35
N ALA A 21 -12.44 -21.19 -14.51
CA ALA A 21 -12.86 -22.58 -14.48
C ALA A 21 -13.18 -23.02 -13.04
N ARG A 22 -14.25 -23.81 -12.88
CA ARG A 22 -14.77 -24.28 -11.59
C ARG A 22 -13.78 -25.15 -10.80
N GLN A 23 -12.97 -25.94 -11.51
CA GLN A 23 -11.92 -26.80 -10.94
C GLN A 23 -10.78 -26.00 -10.28
N PRO A 24 -10.13 -25.03 -10.96
CA PRO A 24 -9.20 -24.10 -10.32
C PRO A 24 -9.80 -23.32 -9.15
N TYR A 25 -11.06 -22.89 -9.27
CA TYR A 25 -11.75 -22.17 -8.21
C TYR A 25 -11.90 -23.01 -6.93
N TYR A 26 -12.30 -24.29 -7.05
CA TYR A 26 -12.37 -25.16 -5.87
C TYR A 26 -10.99 -25.53 -5.32
N ARG A 27 -9.97 -25.67 -6.16
CA ARG A 27 -8.58 -25.87 -5.70
C ARG A 27 -8.08 -24.66 -4.89
N TRP A 28 -8.37 -23.45 -5.36
CA TRP A 28 -8.08 -22.23 -4.62
C TRP A 28 -8.89 -22.12 -3.32
N LEU A 29 -10.17 -22.52 -3.30
CA LEU A 29 -10.96 -22.54 -2.06
C LEU A 29 -10.43 -23.54 -1.02
N ASP A 30 -9.86 -24.65 -1.48
CA ASP A 30 -9.34 -25.70 -0.61
C ASP A 30 -7.95 -25.34 -0.05
N ASN A 31 -7.08 -24.77 -0.90
CA ASN A 31 -5.79 -24.25 -0.50
C ASN A 31 -5.49 -22.90 -1.18
N PRO A 32 -5.94 -21.77 -0.61
CA PRO A 32 -5.86 -20.46 -1.26
C PRO A 32 -4.45 -19.88 -1.32
N VAL A 33 -3.55 -20.38 -0.48
CA VAL A 33 -2.15 -19.94 -0.40
C VAL A 33 -1.27 -21.18 -0.39
N ALA A 34 -0.48 -21.37 -1.45
CA ALA A 34 0.44 -22.51 -1.52
C ALA A 34 1.46 -22.48 -0.38
N ASP A 35 1.81 -23.66 0.15
CA ASP A 35 2.74 -23.78 1.28
C ASP A 35 4.10 -23.09 1.01
N ALA A 36 4.59 -23.17 -0.23
CA ALA A 36 5.82 -22.49 -0.63
C ALA A 36 5.73 -20.96 -0.50
N VAL A 37 4.57 -20.37 -0.83
CA VAL A 37 4.32 -18.93 -0.68
C VAL A 37 4.22 -18.56 0.80
N LEU A 38 3.57 -19.43 1.59
CA LEU A 38 3.47 -19.26 3.03
C LEU A 38 4.86 -19.30 3.70
N GLU A 39 5.69 -20.26 3.30
CA GLU A 39 7.04 -20.45 3.81
C GLU A 39 7.97 -19.31 3.40
N GLU A 40 7.89 -18.86 2.14
CA GLU A 40 8.61 -17.67 1.68
C GLU A 40 8.19 -16.42 2.47
N ALA A 41 6.89 -16.23 2.71
CA ALA A 41 6.39 -15.14 3.52
C ALA A 41 6.90 -15.23 4.97
N TYR A 42 6.93 -16.41 5.57
CA TYR A 42 7.51 -16.62 6.91
C TYR A 42 9.00 -16.31 6.95
N ARG A 43 9.80 -16.80 5.99
CA ARG A 43 11.24 -16.51 5.90
C ARG A 43 11.49 -15.01 5.71
N ALA A 44 10.73 -14.35 4.84
CA ALA A 44 10.79 -12.91 4.68
C ALA A 44 10.47 -12.20 6.00
N ASN A 45 9.41 -12.62 6.71
CA ASN A 45 9.02 -12.02 7.98
C ASN A 45 10.13 -12.16 9.05
N VAL A 46 10.82 -13.30 9.13
CA VAL A 46 12.00 -13.49 10.00
C VAL A 46 13.14 -12.54 9.60
N LEU A 47 13.43 -12.38 8.31
CA LEU A 47 14.45 -11.42 7.84
C LEU A 47 14.09 -9.95 8.12
N TYR A 48 12.80 -9.63 8.23
CA TYR A 48 12.31 -8.29 8.54
C TYR A 48 12.09 -8.05 10.04
N ARG A 49 11.86 -9.07 10.85
CA ARG A 49 11.66 -8.95 12.31
C ARG A 49 12.88 -9.36 13.13
N GLY A 50 13.89 -9.99 12.52
CA GLY A 50 14.97 -10.67 13.24
C GLY A 50 14.50 -12.01 13.84
N GLU A 51 15.44 -12.82 14.35
CA GLU A 51 15.10 -13.98 15.18
C GLU A 51 14.29 -13.49 16.39
N ALA A 52 13.05 -13.95 16.51
CA ALA A 52 12.10 -13.63 17.58
C ALA A 52 11.53 -12.18 17.66
N GLY A 53 11.67 -11.34 16.63
CA GLY A 53 11.09 -9.99 16.68
C GLY A 53 11.90 -8.94 17.44
N GLY A 54 13.19 -9.22 17.67
CA GLY A 54 14.12 -8.28 18.29
C GLY A 54 14.43 -7.04 17.44
N PRO A 55 15.14 -6.05 17.99
CA PRO A 55 15.57 -4.88 17.24
C PRO A 55 16.39 -5.26 16.01
N GLN A 56 16.09 -4.66 14.86
CA GLN A 56 16.97 -4.77 13.70
C GLN A 56 18.21 -3.89 13.87
N ASP A 57 19.34 -4.38 13.37
CA ASP A 57 20.58 -3.61 13.25
C ASP A 57 20.38 -2.41 12.30
N PRO A 58 20.54 -1.16 12.79
CA PRO A 58 20.32 0.05 11.99
C PRO A 58 21.22 0.16 10.76
N GLU A 59 22.46 -0.34 10.82
CA GLU A 59 23.40 -0.27 9.69
C GLU A 59 22.98 -1.21 8.57
N LYS A 60 22.54 -2.43 8.92
CA LYS A 60 22.01 -3.41 7.96
C LYS A 60 20.74 -2.90 7.29
N VAL A 61 19.83 -2.28 8.06
CA VAL A 61 18.63 -1.63 7.50
C VAL A 61 19.01 -0.53 6.51
N SER A 62 19.96 0.33 6.89
CA SER A 62 20.43 1.42 6.04
C SER A 62 21.12 0.92 4.77
N ALA A 63 21.87 -0.18 4.85
CA ALA A 63 22.50 -0.83 3.69
C ALA A 63 21.46 -1.41 2.73
N ARG A 64 20.48 -2.15 3.24
CA ARG A 64 19.35 -2.67 2.46
C ARG A 64 18.60 -1.55 1.75
N TRP A 65 18.36 -0.43 2.45
CA TRP A 65 17.73 0.76 1.86
C TRP A 65 18.56 1.33 0.71
N ARG A 66 19.87 1.51 0.87
CA ARG A 66 20.75 2.01 -0.20
C ARG A 66 20.67 1.13 -1.45
N THR A 67 20.70 -0.19 -1.28
CA THR A 67 20.53 -1.14 -2.39
C THR A 67 19.18 -0.98 -3.08
N ALA A 68 18.09 -0.92 -2.31
CA ALA A 68 16.74 -0.75 -2.87
C ALA A 68 16.57 0.60 -3.60
N ARG A 69 17.06 1.69 -2.99
CA ARG A 69 17.05 3.04 -3.57
C ARG A 69 17.76 3.07 -4.93
N ASN A 70 18.93 2.45 -5.02
CA ASN A 70 19.69 2.38 -6.27
C ASN A 70 18.95 1.56 -7.33
N ARG A 71 18.36 0.41 -6.96
CA ARG A 71 17.55 -0.42 -7.89
C ARG A 71 16.34 0.34 -8.44
N LEU A 72 15.74 1.19 -7.62
CA LEU A 72 14.59 2.01 -7.99
C LEU A 72 14.98 3.34 -8.65
N HIS A 73 16.30 3.58 -8.89
CA HIS A 73 16.82 4.81 -9.48
C HIS A 73 16.35 6.08 -8.74
N LEU A 74 16.25 6.00 -7.42
CA LEU A 74 15.83 7.11 -6.57
C LEU A 74 17.02 8.03 -6.25
N PRO A 75 16.80 9.35 -6.05
CA PRO A 75 17.85 10.31 -5.72
C PRO A 75 18.65 9.90 -4.48
N GLU A 76 19.94 10.24 -4.44
CA GLU A 76 20.81 9.84 -3.32
C GLU A 76 20.35 10.40 -1.98
N ASN A 77 19.80 11.61 -1.98
CA ASN A 77 19.28 12.26 -0.78
C ASN A 77 17.91 11.71 -0.33
N PHE A 78 17.29 10.79 -1.08
CA PHE A 78 16.00 10.19 -0.73
C PHE A 78 16.17 9.16 0.40
N ARG A 79 15.73 9.54 1.60
CA ARG A 79 15.89 8.74 2.83
C ARG A 79 14.73 7.76 2.99
N LEU A 80 14.95 6.73 3.80
CA LEU A 80 13.90 5.79 4.20
C LEU A 80 12.70 6.50 4.86
N HIS A 81 12.95 7.62 5.56
CA HIS A 81 11.90 8.47 6.12
C HIS A 81 11.06 9.17 5.05
N ASP A 82 11.65 9.57 3.92
CA ASP A 82 10.94 10.20 2.80
C ASP A 82 10.04 9.19 2.09
N TRP A 83 10.53 7.95 1.93
CA TRP A 83 9.73 6.85 1.43
C TRP A 83 8.53 6.56 2.34
N ARG A 84 8.75 6.46 3.65
CA ARG A 84 7.67 6.31 4.64
C ARG A 84 6.65 7.44 4.54
N ALA A 85 7.10 8.69 4.44
CA ALA A 85 6.22 9.84 4.28
C ALA A 85 5.40 9.77 2.98
N SER A 86 6.01 9.33 1.88
CA SER A 86 5.33 9.13 0.59
C SER A 86 4.26 8.04 0.67
N LYS A 87 4.54 6.91 1.32
CA LYS A 87 3.55 5.83 1.49
C LYS A 87 2.33 6.32 2.26
N ILE A 88 2.55 6.93 3.43
CA ILE A 88 1.45 7.45 4.27
C ILE A 88 0.61 8.47 3.49
N THR A 89 1.25 9.36 2.73
CA THR A 89 0.53 10.36 1.93
C THR A 89 -0.30 9.69 0.84
N ASN A 90 0.27 8.73 0.12
CA ASN A 90 -0.45 8.01 -0.95
C ASN A 90 -1.63 7.20 -0.41
N ASP A 91 -1.51 6.58 0.77
CA ASP A 91 -2.59 5.80 1.38
C ASP A 91 -3.77 6.70 1.73
N LEU A 92 -3.50 7.86 2.32
CA LEU A 92 -4.53 8.85 2.61
C LEU A 92 -5.14 9.44 1.34
N ASP A 93 -4.33 9.70 0.30
CA ASP A 93 -4.81 10.17 -1.01
C ASP A 93 -5.68 9.11 -1.71
N ASN A 94 -5.40 7.82 -1.52
CA ASN A 94 -6.18 6.69 -2.03
C ASN A 94 -7.42 6.38 -1.16
N HIS A 95 -7.72 7.23 -0.17
CA HIS A 95 -8.86 7.07 0.74
C HIS A 95 -8.80 5.77 1.57
N GLU A 96 -7.60 5.26 1.87
CA GLU A 96 -7.45 4.20 2.86
C GLU A 96 -7.90 4.67 4.24
N ASN A 97 -8.31 3.73 5.10
CA ASN A 97 -8.79 4.03 6.45
C ASN A 97 -7.70 4.76 7.26
N PRO A 98 -7.92 6.02 7.68
CA PRO A 98 -6.90 6.79 8.41
C PRO A 98 -6.48 6.15 9.74
N VAL A 99 -7.35 5.35 10.36
CA VAL A 99 -7.02 4.61 11.58
C VAL A 99 -5.98 3.53 11.29
N GLU A 100 -6.15 2.78 10.21
CA GLU A 100 -5.22 1.73 9.79
C GLU A 100 -3.90 2.32 9.30
N VAL A 101 -3.94 3.38 8.49
CA VAL A 101 -2.74 4.08 8.03
C VAL A 101 -1.92 4.59 9.22
N SER A 102 -2.60 5.17 10.23
CA SER A 102 -1.97 5.62 11.46
C SER A 102 -1.38 4.48 12.28
N ALA A 103 -2.10 3.38 12.44
CA ALA A 103 -1.65 2.20 13.17
C ALA A 103 -0.44 1.54 12.50
N ASN A 104 -0.46 1.40 11.18
CA ASN A 104 0.65 0.86 10.38
C ASN A 104 1.90 1.74 10.47
N ALA A 105 1.72 3.07 10.49
CA ALA A 105 2.79 4.01 10.75
C ALA A 105 3.23 4.02 12.23
N ARG A 106 2.52 3.35 13.14
CA ARG A 106 2.75 3.42 14.59
C ARG A 106 2.71 4.84 15.13
N HIS A 107 1.80 5.67 14.62
CA HIS A 107 1.55 6.99 15.18
C HIS A 107 0.57 6.90 16.35
N HIS A 108 0.74 7.77 17.33
CA HIS A 108 -0.05 7.77 18.56
C HIS A 108 -1.53 8.15 18.34
N SER A 109 -1.87 8.79 17.22
CA SER A 109 -3.27 9.06 16.87
C SER A 109 -3.49 9.23 15.36
N PRO A 110 -4.67 8.84 14.84
CA PRO A 110 -5.05 9.13 13.46
C PRO A 110 -5.06 10.63 13.15
N GLY A 111 -5.44 11.47 14.13
CA GLY A 111 -5.42 12.92 14.00
C GLY A 111 -4.02 13.48 13.74
N TYR A 112 -2.98 12.94 14.39
CA TYR A 112 -1.59 13.31 14.10
C TYR A 112 -1.20 12.98 12.66
N THR A 113 -1.53 11.76 12.21
CA THR A 113 -1.24 11.28 10.86
C THR A 113 -1.92 12.17 9.81
N MET A 114 -3.22 12.42 9.98
CA MET A 114 -4.00 13.26 9.07
C MET A 114 -3.47 14.69 9.02
N ALA A 115 -3.16 15.29 10.17
CA ALA A 115 -2.65 16.67 10.23
C ALA A 115 -1.29 16.83 9.53
N ARG A 116 -0.43 15.80 9.62
CA ARG A 116 0.96 15.85 9.11
C ARG A 116 1.11 15.39 7.67
N TYR A 117 0.24 14.49 7.19
CA TYR A 117 0.35 13.85 5.89
C TYR A 117 -0.84 14.09 4.95
N GLY A 118 -2.06 14.35 5.47
CA GLY A 118 -3.28 14.49 4.67
C GLY A 118 -3.43 15.78 3.86
N ARG A 119 -2.49 16.73 3.94
CA ARG A 119 -2.59 18.05 3.28
C ARG A 119 -1.73 18.23 2.02
N ARG A 120 -0.82 17.31 1.70
CA ARG A 120 0.30 17.62 0.79
C ARG A 120 -0.03 17.53 -0.70
N ARG A 121 -0.95 16.67 -1.16
CA ARG A 121 -1.20 16.49 -2.60
C ARG A 121 -2.41 17.25 -3.14
N ALA A 122 -3.47 17.42 -2.34
CA ALA A 122 -4.61 18.26 -2.72
C ALA A 122 -4.20 19.72 -2.98
N GLU A 123 -3.36 20.31 -2.13
CA GLU A 123 -2.86 21.68 -2.32
C GLU A 123 -1.85 21.81 -3.47
N GLY A 124 -1.00 20.79 -3.69
CA GLY A 124 -0.09 20.75 -4.84
C GLY A 124 -0.85 20.62 -6.17
N ALA A 125 -1.88 19.78 -6.22
CA ALA A 125 -2.77 19.63 -7.38
C ALA A 125 -3.57 20.91 -7.65
N LYS A 126 -4.11 21.57 -6.60
CA LYS A 126 -4.76 22.89 -6.74
C LYS A 126 -3.79 23.95 -7.27
N LYS A 127 -2.55 23.98 -6.81
CA LYS A 127 -1.54 24.94 -7.27
C LYS A 127 -1.13 24.68 -8.73
N LEU A 128 -1.01 23.42 -9.14
CA LEU A 128 -0.78 23.02 -10.53
C LEU A 128 -1.99 23.35 -11.42
N ALA A 129 -3.21 23.08 -10.98
CA ALA A 129 -4.43 23.43 -11.70
C ALA A 129 -4.61 24.96 -11.83
N ALA A 130 -4.35 25.73 -10.76
CA ALA A 130 -4.40 27.19 -10.78
C ALA A 130 -3.33 27.80 -11.72
N SER A 131 -2.11 27.25 -11.72
CA SER A 131 -1.06 27.68 -12.66
C SER A 131 -1.33 27.25 -14.11
N SER A 132 -2.09 26.17 -14.33
CA SER A 132 -2.59 25.80 -15.65
C SER A 132 -3.73 26.73 -16.11
N ALA A 133 -4.66 27.08 -15.24
CA ALA A 133 -5.75 28.02 -15.54
C ALA A 133 -5.23 29.42 -15.92
N ALA A 134 -4.19 29.90 -15.24
CA ALA A 134 -3.49 31.14 -15.59
C ALA A 134 -2.76 31.05 -16.95
N ARG A 135 -2.20 29.88 -17.30
CA ARG A 135 -1.56 29.65 -18.61
C ARG A 135 -2.54 29.52 -19.77
N ILE A 136 -3.79 29.12 -19.50
CA ILE A 136 -4.84 28.92 -20.52
C ILE A 136 -5.78 30.14 -20.59
N GLY A 137 -5.52 31.22 -19.83
CA GLY A 137 -6.28 32.47 -19.93
C GLY A 137 -7.70 32.42 -19.33
N LEU A 138 -8.01 31.42 -18.51
CA LEU A 138 -9.33 31.26 -17.86
C LEU A 138 -9.53 32.18 -16.65
N SER A 139 -8.53 33.00 -16.30
CA SER A 139 -8.55 33.91 -15.15
C SER A 139 -9.46 35.14 -15.31
N SER A 140 -10.11 35.34 -16.46
CA SER A 140 -11.01 36.48 -16.71
C SER A 140 -12.50 36.12 -16.80
N LEU A 141 -12.90 34.91 -16.38
CA LEU A 141 -14.30 34.44 -16.43
C LEU A 141 -15.01 34.41 -15.06
N VAL A 142 -14.54 35.19 -14.09
CA VAL A 142 -15.26 35.49 -12.83
C VAL A 142 -15.41 36.99 -12.70
#